data_AF-A0A926BZS5-F1
#
_entry.id   AF-A0A926BZS5-F1
#
_cell.length_a   1.000
_cell.length_b   1.000
_cell.length_c   1.000
_cell.angle_alpha   90.00
_cell.angle_beta   90.00
_cell.angle_gamma   90.00
#
_symmetry.space_group_name_H-M   'P 1'
#
loop_
_entity.id
_entity.type
_entity.pdbx_description
1 polymer ?
#
loop_
_entity_poly.entity_id
_entity_poly.type
_entity_poly.pdbx_seq_one_letter_code
_entity_poly.pdbx_strand_id
1 'polypeptide(L)'
;MTTDDIYDLLAEAINEIIPEAWTMARLNVQYLVSGHETEFEGVYLTPSGEVVPLPSAFPIEAIEAIQALYAVRQNDGQPNWNHLHIDLSAKGDFDISFTWNQEIQDEDDHFMKGGTVAAWAKIRAEKYGNG
;
A
#
# COMPACT_ATOMS: atom_id res chain seq x y z
N MET A 1 -17.25 -1.34 8.96
CA MET A 1 -15.97 -1.30 9.69
C MET A 1 -15.67 0.14 10.01
N THR A 2 -15.18 0.39 11.21
CA THR A 2 -14.55 1.67 11.58
C THR A 2 -13.10 1.67 11.10
N THR A 3 -12.44 2.82 11.16
CA THR A 3 -11.00 2.94 10.86
C THR A 3 -10.17 2.10 11.83
N ASP A 4 -10.53 2.06 13.10
CA ASP A 4 -9.82 1.27 14.12
C ASP A 4 -9.93 -0.23 13.83
N ASP A 5 -11.13 -0.73 13.49
CA ASP A 5 -11.32 -2.14 13.10
C ASP A 5 -10.43 -2.55 11.91
N ILE A 6 -10.19 -1.61 10.99
CA ILE A 6 -9.34 -1.85 9.83
C ILE A 6 -7.87 -1.93 10.25
N TYR A 7 -7.42 -1.06 11.15
CA TYR A 7 -6.03 -1.04 11.60
C TYR A 7 -5.68 -2.30 12.40
N ASP A 8 -6.60 -2.75 13.26
CA ASP A 8 -6.45 -4.01 13.99
C ASP A 8 -6.32 -5.20 13.02
N LEU A 9 -7.18 -5.26 12.00
CA LEU A 9 -7.15 -6.33 11.00
C LEU A 9 -5.84 -6.35 10.20
N LEU A 10 -5.33 -5.18 9.80
CA LEU A 10 -4.05 -5.07 9.10
C LEU A 10 -2.88 -5.49 10.00
N ALA A 11 -2.91 -5.13 11.28
CA ALA A 11 -1.89 -5.55 12.23
C ALA A 11 -1.92 -7.07 12.46
N GLU A 12 -3.11 -7.66 12.58
CA GLU A 12 -3.29 -9.12 12.68
C GLU A 12 -2.76 -9.83 11.43
N ALA A 13 -3.10 -9.33 10.24
CA ALA A 13 -2.64 -9.90 8.98
C ALA A 13 -1.11 -9.87 8.85
N ILE A 14 -0.47 -8.74 9.21
CA ILE A 14 1.00 -8.63 9.21
C ILE A 14 1.62 -9.64 10.20
N ASN A 15 1.04 -9.81 11.38
CA ASN A 15 1.50 -10.80 12.36
C ASN A 15 1.34 -12.24 11.84
N GLU A 16 0.24 -12.55 11.15
CA GLU A 16 -0.04 -13.89 10.64
C GLU A 16 0.93 -14.31 9.53
N ILE A 17 1.29 -13.39 8.64
CA ILE A 17 2.15 -13.71 7.50
C ILE A 17 3.63 -13.81 7.85
N ILE A 18 4.07 -13.29 9.01
CA ILE A 18 5.47 -13.40 9.44
C ILE A 18 5.59 -14.58 10.42
N PRO A 19 6.09 -15.76 9.97
CA PRO A 19 6.08 -16.98 10.79
C PRO A 19 7.18 -17.02 11.87
N GLU A 20 8.09 -16.06 11.87
CA GLU A 20 9.27 -16.03 12.73
C GLU A 20 9.30 -14.81 13.64
N ALA A 21 10.29 -14.75 14.54
CA ALA A 21 10.46 -13.56 15.38
C ALA A 21 10.87 -12.36 14.52
N TRP A 22 10.24 -11.21 14.78
CA TRP A 22 10.51 -9.96 14.09
C TRP A 22 10.44 -8.77 15.06
N THR A 23 10.89 -7.60 14.63
CA THR A 23 10.97 -6.39 15.48
C THR A 23 10.18 -5.21 14.91
N MET A 24 10.26 -5.02 13.60
CA MET A 24 9.52 -4.01 12.84
C MET A 24 9.08 -4.62 11.52
N ALA A 25 7.86 -4.33 11.09
CA ALA A 25 7.33 -4.65 9.78
C ALA A 25 6.90 -3.34 9.10
N ARG A 26 7.24 -3.21 7.84
CA ARG A 26 6.91 -2.08 6.97
C ARG A 26 6.12 -2.61 5.79
N LEU A 27 4.89 -2.13 5.65
CA LEU A 27 4.02 -2.47 4.54
C LEU A 27 3.69 -1.21 3.74
N ASN A 28 3.92 -1.28 2.44
CA ASN A 28 3.49 -0.31 1.46
C ASN A 28 2.34 -0.92 0.66
N VAL A 29 1.29 -0.14 0.47
CA VAL A 29 0.14 -0.54 -0.30
C VAL A 29 -0.12 0.50 -1.38
N GLN A 30 -0.01 0.10 -2.64
CA GLN A 30 -0.34 0.93 -3.78
C GLN A 30 -1.78 0.65 -4.22
N TYR A 31 -2.56 1.73 -4.34
CA TYR A 31 -3.96 1.69 -4.73
C TYR A 31 -4.12 2.30 -6.12
N LEU A 32 -4.42 1.49 -7.13
CA LEU A 32 -4.64 1.94 -8.50
C LEU A 32 -6.12 2.30 -8.67
N VAL A 33 -6.39 3.54 -9.12
CA VAL A 33 -7.71 4.19 -9.09
C VAL A 33 -8.68 3.62 -10.14
N SER A 34 -8.19 2.82 -11.09
CA SER A 34 -8.99 1.91 -11.94
C SER A 34 -9.60 0.71 -11.20
N GLY A 35 -9.22 0.52 -9.93
CA GLY A 35 -10.18 0.21 -8.89
C GLY A 35 -10.58 -1.25 -8.77
N HIS A 36 -9.62 -2.15 -8.52
CA HIS A 36 -9.78 -3.36 -7.68
C HIS A 36 -8.42 -3.96 -7.28
N GLU A 37 -7.33 -3.58 -7.95
CA GLU A 37 -6.01 -4.13 -7.68
C GLU A 37 -5.28 -3.30 -6.63
N THR A 38 -4.83 -4.00 -5.61
CA THR A 38 -4.09 -3.47 -4.47
C THR A 38 -2.77 -4.22 -4.45
N GLU A 39 -1.67 -3.51 -4.62
CA GLU A 39 -0.35 -4.13 -4.57
C GLU A 39 0.24 -3.97 -3.17
N PHE A 40 0.65 -5.09 -2.59
CA PHE A 40 1.27 -5.15 -1.27
C PHE A 40 2.75 -5.43 -1.46
N GLU A 41 3.59 -4.50 -1.00
CA GLU A 41 5.04 -4.66 -0.95
C GLU A 41 5.54 -4.27 0.43
N GLY A 42 6.43 -5.05 1.01
CA GLY A 42 7.02 -4.65 2.27
C GLY A 42 8.15 -5.54 2.73
N VAL A 43 8.68 -5.17 3.89
CA VAL A 43 9.80 -5.85 4.53
C VAL A 43 9.59 -5.91 6.03
N TYR A 44 10.25 -6.84 6.70
CA TYR A 44 10.36 -6.87 8.14
C TYR A 44 11.82 -7.03 8.59
N LEU A 45 12.07 -6.66 9.83
CA LEU A 45 13.36 -6.77 10.50
C LEU A 45 13.35 -7.94 11.46
N THR A 46 14.26 -8.89 11.29
CA THR A 46 14.50 -9.94 12.28
C THR A 46 15.18 -9.37 13.54
N PRO A 47 15.25 -10.11 14.66
CA PRO A 47 15.96 -9.67 15.86
C PRO A 47 17.46 -9.41 15.66
N SER A 48 18.08 -9.98 14.62
CA SER A 48 19.48 -9.69 14.26
C SER A 48 19.63 -8.40 13.43
N GLY A 49 18.53 -7.78 13.02
CA GLY A 49 18.51 -6.58 12.17
C GLY A 49 18.58 -6.88 10.67
N GLU A 50 18.36 -8.13 10.26
CA GLU A 50 18.27 -8.50 8.84
C GLU A 50 16.94 -8.03 8.25
N VAL A 51 16.99 -7.44 7.06
CA VAL A 51 15.82 -7.03 6.29
C VAL A 51 15.35 -8.20 5.44
N VAL A 52 14.11 -8.63 5.65
CA VAL A 52 13.49 -9.75 4.93
C VAL A 52 12.23 -9.28 4.22
N PRO A 53 11.99 -9.64 2.95
CA PRO A 53 10.75 -9.31 2.26
C PRO A 53 9.53 -9.92 2.96
N LEU A 54 8.44 -9.16 3.04
CA LEU A 54 7.14 -9.70 3.45
C LEU A 54 6.64 -10.70 2.40
N PRO A 55 5.93 -11.75 2.82
CA PRO A 55 5.20 -12.60 1.87
C PRO A 55 4.16 -11.80 1.09
N SER A 56 4.01 -12.12 -0.19
CA SER A 56 3.01 -11.48 -1.07
C SER A 56 1.58 -11.98 -0.88
N ALA A 57 1.41 -13.09 -0.14
CA ALA A 57 0.10 -13.69 0.10
C ALA A 57 -0.52 -13.13 1.39
N PHE A 58 -1.18 -11.99 1.28
CA PHE A 58 -2.00 -11.44 2.36
C PHE A 58 -3.38 -12.11 2.42
N PRO A 59 -3.99 -12.25 3.61
CA PRO A 59 -5.37 -12.69 3.77
C PRO A 59 -6.35 -11.82 2.97
N ILE A 60 -7.43 -12.42 2.46
CA ILE A 60 -8.46 -11.70 1.68
C ILE A 60 -9.06 -10.57 2.51
N GLU A 61 -9.25 -10.81 3.80
CA GLU A 61 -9.77 -9.86 4.77
C GLU A 61 -8.92 -8.59 4.85
N ALA A 62 -7.58 -8.71 4.72
CA ALA A 62 -6.67 -7.56 4.70
C ALA A 62 -6.84 -6.73 3.42
N ILE A 63 -7.05 -7.40 2.28
CA ILE A 63 -7.32 -6.75 1.00
C ILE A 63 -8.65 -5.98 1.07
N GLU A 64 -9.70 -6.62 1.57
CA GLU A 64 -11.02 -6.00 1.76
C GLU A 64 -10.96 -4.82 2.75
N ALA A 65 -10.16 -4.93 3.81
CA ALA A 65 -9.97 -3.85 4.78
C ALA A 65 -9.30 -2.62 4.17
N ILE A 66 -8.30 -2.78 3.29
CA ILE A 66 -7.71 -1.64 2.54
C ILE A 66 -8.74 -0.97 1.63
N GLN A 67 -9.57 -1.76 0.93
CA GLN A 67 -10.62 -1.21 0.08
C GLN A 67 -11.67 -0.45 0.91
N ALA A 68 -12.05 -1.00 2.06
CA ALA A 68 -12.94 -0.32 3.00
C ALA A 68 -12.31 0.97 3.54
N LEU A 69 -11.01 0.98 3.84
CA LEU A 69 -10.27 2.17 4.29
C LEU A 69 -10.30 3.28 3.26
N TYR A 70 -10.11 2.94 1.98
CA TYR A 70 -10.21 3.89 0.89
C TYR A 70 -11.59 4.55 0.85
N ALA A 71 -12.66 3.74 0.90
CA ALA A 71 -14.04 4.24 0.88
C ALA A 71 -14.39 5.08 2.11
N VAL A 72 -13.99 4.67 3.32
CA VAL A 72 -14.22 5.41 4.57
C VAL A 72 -13.56 6.79 4.50
N ARG A 73 -12.28 6.86 4.11
CA ARG A 73 -11.55 8.13 4.00
C ARG A 73 -12.18 9.08 2.99
N GLN A 74 -12.65 8.56 1.85
CA GLN A 74 -13.36 9.37 0.85
C GLN A 74 -14.66 9.96 1.42
N ASN A 75 -15.45 9.14 2.12
CA ASN A 75 -16.70 9.58 2.74
C ASN A 75 -16.47 10.64 3.85
N ASP A 76 -15.34 10.56 4.54
CA ASP A 76 -14.93 11.52 5.57
C ASP A 76 -14.34 12.82 4.98
N GLY A 77 -14.28 12.95 3.65
CA GLY A 77 -13.72 14.13 2.98
C GLY A 77 -12.21 14.28 3.14
N GLN A 78 -11.50 13.18 3.42
CA GLN A 78 -10.04 13.17 3.51
C GLN A 78 -9.39 13.37 2.14
N PRO A 79 -8.14 13.86 2.08
CA PRO A 79 -7.39 13.94 0.83
C PRO A 79 -7.27 12.59 0.14
N ASN A 80 -7.25 12.62 -1.19
CA ASN A 80 -6.96 11.45 -2.02
C ASN A 80 -5.57 10.89 -1.69
N TRP A 81 -5.44 9.58 -1.86
CA TRP A 81 -4.20 8.84 -1.70
C TRP A 81 -4.19 7.70 -2.70
N ASN A 82 -3.00 7.32 -3.15
CA ASN A 82 -2.78 6.11 -3.96
C ASN A 82 -1.60 5.28 -3.43
N HIS A 83 -1.02 5.71 -2.30
CA HIS A 83 0.01 4.97 -1.60
C HIS A 83 -0.21 5.09 -0.09
N LEU A 84 -0.26 3.94 0.58
CA LEU A 84 -0.40 3.79 2.01
C LEU A 84 0.88 3.17 2.56
N HIS A 85 1.37 3.72 3.66
CA HIS A 85 2.52 3.22 4.38
C HIS A 85 2.13 2.86 5.80
N ILE A 86 2.52 1.67 6.24
CA ILE A 86 2.28 1.15 7.58
C ILE A 86 3.62 0.71 8.16
N ASP A 87 3.96 1.23 9.33
CA ASP A 87 5.03 0.71 10.18
C ASP A 87 4.37 0.09 11.42
N LEU A 88 4.60 -1.20 11.65
CA LEU A 88 4.13 -1.94 12.81
C LEU A 88 5.34 -2.51 13.55
N SER A 89 5.41 -2.32 14.86
CA SER A 89 6.40 -3.00 15.71
C SER A 89 5.82 -4.28 16.31
N ALA A 90 6.71 -5.23 16.65
CA ALA A 90 6.31 -6.46 17.35
C ALA A 90 5.73 -6.21 18.76
N LYS A 91 5.77 -4.96 19.24
CA LYS A 91 5.19 -4.52 20.52
C LYS A 91 3.79 -3.89 20.36
N GLY A 92 3.31 -3.74 19.13
CA GLY A 92 2.01 -3.14 18.82
C GLY A 92 2.04 -1.64 18.54
N ASP A 93 3.21 -0.98 18.56
CA ASP A 93 3.31 0.39 18.05
C ASP A 93 3.00 0.39 16.55
N PHE A 94 1.99 1.16 16.14
CA PHE A 94 1.47 1.21 14.77
C PHE A 94 1.45 2.66 14.28
N ASP A 95 2.09 2.91 13.14
CA ASP A 95 2.06 4.19 12.43
C ASP A 95 1.53 3.97 11.01
N ILE A 96 0.73 4.93 10.54
CA ILE A 96 0.11 4.86 9.23
C ILE A 96 0.13 6.22 8.56
N SER A 97 0.54 6.26 7.30
CA SER A 97 0.54 7.48 6.49
C SER A 97 0.02 7.25 5.09
N PHE A 98 -0.63 8.29 4.57
CA PHE A 98 -1.28 8.29 3.26
C PHE A 98 -0.58 9.33 2.39
N THR A 99 -0.15 8.91 1.21
CA THR A 99 0.54 9.79 0.26
C THR A 99 -0.10 9.71 -1.12
N TRP A 100 0.10 10.79 -1.88
CA TRP A 100 -0.35 10.92 -3.25
C TRP A 100 0.85 10.98 -4.18
N ASN A 101 0.90 10.04 -5.13
CA ASN A 101 1.87 10.02 -6.20
C ASN A 101 1.18 10.36 -7.53
N GLN A 102 1.38 11.59 -8.00
CA GLN A 102 0.75 12.05 -9.24
C GLN A 102 1.24 11.27 -10.48
N GLU A 103 2.48 10.78 -10.49
CA GLU A 103 3.03 10.02 -11.60
C GLU A 103 2.29 8.69 -11.76
N ILE A 104 2.06 7.98 -10.65
CA ILE A 104 1.27 6.73 -10.62
C ILE A 104 -0.17 7.00 -11.06
N GLN A 105 -0.79 8.09 -10.59
CA GLN A 105 -2.15 8.42 -11.02
C GLN A 105 -2.21 8.66 -12.53
N ASP A 106 -1.27 9.43 -13.07
CA ASP A 106 -1.23 9.73 -14.50
C ASP A 106 -0.96 8.48 -15.35
N GLU A 107 -0.13 7.57 -14.86
CA GLU A 107 0.14 6.28 -15.47
C GLU A 107 -1.14 5.46 -15.61
N ASP A 108 -1.86 5.33 -14.50
CA ASP A 108 -3.12 4.60 -14.43
C ASP A 108 -4.17 5.22 -15.36
N ASP A 109 -4.34 6.54 -15.30
CA ASP A 109 -5.21 7.30 -16.19
C ASP A 109 -4.90 7.10 -17.68
N HIS A 110 -3.62 6.97 -18.03
CA HIS A 110 -3.16 6.75 -19.40
C HIS A 110 -3.52 5.34 -19.88
N PHE A 111 -3.23 4.33 -19.08
CA PHE A 111 -3.53 2.94 -19.44
C PHE A 111 -5.04 2.65 -19.45
N MET A 112 -5.82 3.25 -18.56
CA MET A 112 -7.29 3.20 -18.61
C MET A 112 -7.88 3.72 -19.93
N LYS A 113 -7.23 4.71 -20.54
CA LYS A 113 -7.64 5.30 -21.82
C LYS A 113 -7.12 4.52 -23.02
N GLY A 114 -6.58 3.30 -22.81
CA GLY A 114 -6.01 2.46 -23.86
C GLY A 114 -4.63 2.91 -24.32
N GLY A 115 -3.93 3.69 -23.49
CA GLY A 115 -2.57 4.13 -23.74
C GLY A 115 -1.58 2.97 -23.85
N THR A 116 -0.48 3.17 -24.58
CA THR A 116 0.58 2.16 -24.72
C THR A 116 1.76 2.47 -23.82
N VAL A 117 2.56 1.44 -23.48
CA VAL A 117 3.80 1.61 -22.69
C VAL A 117 4.78 2.56 -23.36
N ALA A 118 4.90 2.51 -24.70
CA ALA A 118 5.78 3.42 -25.44
C ALA A 118 5.33 4.88 -25.35
N ALA A 119 4.02 5.13 -25.38
CA ALA A 119 3.48 6.47 -25.19
C ALA A 119 3.65 6.96 -23.75
N TRP A 120 3.44 6.07 -22.77
CA TRP A 120 3.67 6.38 -21.36
C TRP A 120 5.12 6.75 -21.09
N ALA A 121 6.09 5.96 -21.58
CA ALA A 121 7.51 6.23 -21.41
C ALA A 121 7.91 7.63 -21.89
N LYS A 122 7.30 8.10 -22.99
CA LYS A 122 7.50 9.47 -23.49
C LYS A 122 6.88 10.52 -22.57
N ILE A 123 5.62 10.34 -22.16
CA ILE A 123 4.91 11.25 -21.24
C ILE A 123 5.68 11.37 -19.92
N ARG A 124 6.11 10.23 -19.38
CA ARG A 124 6.87 10.13 -18.14
C ARG A 124 8.18 10.91 -18.23
N ALA A 125 8.97 10.67 -19.28
CA ALA A 125 10.22 11.39 -19.50
C ALA A 125 10.04 12.91 -19.63
N GLU A 126 8.97 13.35 -20.30
CA GLU A 126 8.67 14.77 -20.51
C GLU A 126 8.15 15.47 -19.23
N LYS A 127 7.36 14.77 -18.40
CA LYS A 127 6.67 15.35 -17.23
C LYS A 127 7.42 15.14 -15.91
N TYR A 128 8.05 13.99 -15.72
CA TYR A 128 8.68 13.55 -14.48
C TYR A 128 10.20 13.36 -14.60
N GLY A 129 10.73 13.34 -15.83
CA GLY A 129 12.14 13.09 -16.11
C GLY A 129 12.43 11.62 -16.35
N ASN A 130 13.70 11.31 -16.63
CA ASN A 130 14.17 9.92 -16.67
C ASN A 130 14.59 9.55 -15.24
N GLY A 131 13.84 8.63 -14.62
CA GLY A 131 14.24 8.01 -13.35
C GLY A 131 15.57 7.28 -13.45
#